data_AF-A0A7S4LB02-F1
#
_entry.id   AF-A0A7S4LB02-F1
#
_cell.length_a   1.000
_cell.length_b   1.000
_cell.length_c   1.000
_cell.angle_alpha   90.00
_cell.angle_beta   90.00
_cell.angle_gamma   90.00
#
_symmetry.space_group_name_H-M   'P 1'
#
loop_
_entity.id
_entity.type
_entity.pdbx_description
1 polymer ?
#
loop_
_entity_poly.entity_id
_entity_poly.type
_entity_poly.pdbx_seq_one_letter_code
_entity_poly.pdbx_strand_id
1 'polypeptide(L)'
;LDYTEHGSSMVCYPPYGKGPELMTTYGGGRFVWTDCPTSAYSLRGIITRYSCSGYNWDIPFNDTQAEALAKVQELRANDFINQTDARIVITEFFTYSPTLDLYTSYKLFTEMSDGGTWVNDFRVRAFKVWTPDLIMQTIYDGVFLLWILYYCFRLLFYEPYRKIQTKGCGLHLISFWWIL
;
A
#
# COMPACT_ATOMS: atom_id res chain seq x y z
N LEU A 1 -17.02 26.62 -15.10
CA LEU A 1 -15.56 26.66 -15.35
C LEU A 1 -15.29 28.00 -16.00
N ASP A 2 -15.15 29.03 -15.17
CA ASP A 2 -14.76 30.36 -15.63
C ASP A 2 -13.26 30.33 -15.91
N TYR A 3 -12.91 30.37 -17.18
CA TYR A 3 -11.54 30.61 -17.62
C TYR A 3 -11.39 32.12 -17.78
N THR A 4 -11.09 32.83 -16.70
CA THR A 4 -10.65 34.22 -16.79
C THR A 4 -9.24 34.25 -17.39
N GLU A 5 -9.14 34.61 -18.67
CA GLU A 5 -7.90 34.83 -19.42
C GLU A 5 -7.12 36.04 -18.86
N HIS A 6 -6.35 35.85 -17.81
CA HIS A 6 -5.38 36.84 -17.35
C HIS A 6 -4.01 36.59 -17.98
N GLY A 7 -3.86 36.86 -19.28
CA GLY A 7 -2.54 36.97 -19.95
C GLY A 7 -1.52 35.87 -19.60
N SER A 8 -1.99 34.64 -19.39
CA SER A 8 -1.29 33.59 -18.64
C SER A 8 -0.61 32.65 -19.62
N SER A 9 0.71 32.45 -19.48
CA SER A 9 1.34 31.30 -20.15
C SER A 9 0.64 30.03 -19.66
N MET A 10 0.11 29.23 -20.58
CA MET A 10 -0.50 27.94 -20.25
C MET A 10 0.54 27.08 -19.52
N VAL A 11 0.35 26.87 -18.22
CA VAL A 11 1.22 26.01 -17.43
C VAL A 11 0.84 24.56 -17.72
N CYS A 12 1.72 23.85 -18.42
CA CYS A 12 1.54 22.43 -18.69
C CYS A 12 2.16 21.60 -17.56
N TYR A 13 1.39 20.67 -17.02
CA TYR A 13 1.87 19.75 -15.99
C TYR A 13 2.10 18.37 -16.61
N PRO A 14 3.31 17.78 -16.48
CA PRO A 14 3.59 16.48 -17.08
C PRO A 14 2.84 15.34 -16.36
N PRO A 15 2.74 14.17 -17.00
CA PRO A 15 2.34 12.94 -16.33
C PRO A 15 3.25 12.63 -15.13
N TYR A 16 2.70 11.94 -14.13
CA TYR A 16 3.46 11.53 -12.96
C TYR A 16 4.69 10.68 -13.36
N GLY A 17 5.85 10.96 -12.76
CA GLY A 17 7.12 10.28 -13.05
C GLY A 17 7.84 10.74 -14.33
N LYS A 18 7.29 11.69 -15.09
CA LYS A 18 7.96 12.31 -16.25
C LYS A 18 8.58 13.67 -15.95
N GLY A 19 8.22 14.29 -14.83
CA GLY A 19 8.78 15.55 -14.35
C GLY A 19 9.32 15.44 -12.92
N PRO A 20 9.96 16.50 -12.41
CA PRO A 20 10.33 16.59 -11.01
C PRO A 20 9.06 16.59 -10.14
N GLU A 21 9.10 15.89 -9.00
CA GLU A 21 8.06 16.02 -7.99
C GLU A 21 8.20 17.38 -7.29
N LEU A 22 7.07 17.99 -6.93
CA LEU A 22 7.07 19.25 -6.20
C LEU A 22 7.41 18.98 -4.74
N MET A 23 8.70 18.94 -4.42
CA MET A 23 9.21 18.67 -3.07
C MET A 23 9.35 19.96 -2.25
N THR A 24 8.33 20.82 -2.26
CA THR A 24 8.37 22.13 -1.57
C THR A 24 7.27 22.25 -0.52
N THR A 25 7.50 23.05 0.51
CA THR A 25 6.44 23.37 1.46
C THR A 25 5.47 24.36 0.81
N TYR A 26 4.16 24.11 0.90
CA TYR A 26 3.14 25.02 0.39
C TYR A 26 2.05 25.31 1.44
N GLY A 27 1.04 26.11 1.07
CA GLY A 27 0.00 26.54 2.02
C GLY A 27 0.55 27.43 3.13
N GLY A 28 1.52 28.30 2.82
CA GLY A 28 2.14 29.19 3.81
C GLY A 28 3.00 28.46 4.85
N GLY A 29 3.54 27.29 4.52
CA GLY A 29 4.37 26.50 5.44
C GLY A 29 3.63 25.34 6.12
N ARG A 30 2.32 25.20 5.90
CA ARG A 30 1.49 24.19 6.59
C ARG A 30 1.68 22.78 6.05
N PHE A 31 1.85 22.64 4.75
CA PHE A 31 1.96 21.34 4.10
C PHE A 31 3.42 21.05 3.80
N VAL A 32 4.02 20.21 4.63
CA VAL A 32 5.43 19.83 4.56
C VAL A 32 5.55 18.52 3.79
N TRP A 33 6.42 18.51 2.78
CA TRP A 33 6.76 17.29 2.05
C TRP A 33 7.42 16.28 2.99
N THR A 34 6.93 15.06 2.98
CA THR A 34 7.45 13.95 3.78
C THR A 34 8.05 12.92 2.83
N ASP A 35 9.34 12.63 3.01
CA ASP A 35 10.01 11.59 2.25
C ASP A 35 9.63 10.19 2.74
N CYS A 36 9.64 9.23 1.82
CA CYS A 36 9.55 7.82 2.15
C CYS A 36 10.58 7.41 3.20
N PRO A 37 10.18 6.69 4.27
CA PRO A 37 11.17 5.93 5.02
C PRO A 37 11.80 4.86 4.12
N THR A 38 13.04 4.47 4.40
CA THR A 38 13.80 3.48 3.60
C THR A 38 13.13 2.11 3.50
N SER A 39 12.16 1.82 4.35
CA SER A 39 11.37 0.59 4.38
C SER A 39 10.03 0.68 3.64
N ALA A 40 9.62 1.87 3.18
CA ALA A 40 8.35 2.02 2.48
C ALA A 40 8.44 1.57 1.02
N TYR A 41 7.41 0.87 0.57
CA TYR A 41 7.29 0.40 -0.81
C TYR A 41 6.56 1.43 -1.66
N SER A 42 6.92 1.50 -2.94
CA SER A 42 6.16 2.27 -3.94
C SER A 42 4.70 1.83 -3.94
N LEU A 43 3.79 2.80 -3.98
CA LEU A 43 2.35 2.57 -4.03
C LEU A 43 1.94 2.22 -5.45
N ARG A 44 1.25 1.09 -5.62
CA ARG A 44 0.71 0.68 -6.93
C ARG A 44 -0.70 1.23 -7.07
N GLY A 45 -0.84 2.29 -7.87
CA GLY A 45 -2.13 2.82 -8.32
C GLY A 45 -2.74 2.03 -9.49
N ILE A 46 -3.83 2.54 -10.04
CA ILE A 46 -4.47 2.03 -11.27
C ILE A 46 -3.68 2.49 -12.49
N ILE A 47 -3.35 3.79 -12.56
CA ILE A 47 -2.74 4.42 -13.74
C ILE A 47 -1.24 4.13 -13.76
N THR A 48 -0.57 4.34 -12.63
CA THR A 48 0.88 4.20 -12.51
C THR A 48 1.32 3.79 -11.11
N ARG A 49 2.63 3.65 -10.91
CA ARG A 49 3.23 3.47 -9.58
C ARG A 49 3.65 4.83 -9.05
N TYR A 50 3.31 5.09 -7.80
CA TYR A 50 3.62 6.31 -7.08
C TYR A 50 4.72 6.06 -6.04
N SER A 51 5.52 7.08 -5.80
CA SER A 51 6.37 7.17 -4.61
C SER A 51 5.50 7.11 -3.35
N CYS A 52 6.09 6.65 -2.25
CA CYS A 52 5.49 6.77 -0.92
C CYS A 52 5.72 8.16 -0.29
N SER A 53 6.48 9.04 -0.95
CA SER A 53 6.69 10.42 -0.52
C SER A 53 5.51 11.28 -0.91
N GLY A 54 5.25 12.33 -0.15
CA GLY A 54 4.16 13.24 -0.45
C GLY A 54 3.79 14.12 0.73
N TYR A 55 2.58 14.66 0.69
CA TYR A 55 2.02 15.44 1.78
C TYR A 55 1.01 14.59 2.54
N ASN A 56 1.19 14.52 3.86
CA ASN A 56 0.32 13.75 4.74
C ASN A 56 -0.42 14.70 5.68
N TRP A 57 -1.67 14.36 5.99
CA TRP A 57 -2.46 15.06 6.99
C TRP A 57 -3.29 14.06 7.77
N ASP A 58 -3.01 13.96 9.07
CA ASP A 58 -3.64 12.98 9.93
C ASP A 58 -4.78 13.62 10.73
N ILE A 59 -5.90 12.89 10.83
CA ILE A 59 -7.00 13.22 11.75
C ILE A 59 -6.88 12.29 12.96
N PRO A 60 -6.50 12.79 14.14
CA PRO A 60 -6.40 12.00 15.35
C PRO A 60 -7.71 11.28 15.71
N PHE A 61 -7.60 10.04 16.21
CA PHE A 61 -8.76 9.28 16.69
C PHE A 61 -9.47 9.90 17.90
N ASN A 62 -8.78 10.79 18.63
CA ASN A 62 -9.33 11.46 19.80
C ASN A 62 -10.15 12.71 19.45
N ASP A 63 -10.12 13.16 18.18
CA ASP A 63 -10.89 14.32 17.75
C ASP A 63 -12.38 14.01 17.81
N THR A 64 -13.15 14.98 18.30
CA THR A 64 -14.60 14.95 18.13
C THR A 64 -14.97 15.13 16.64
N GLN A 65 -16.17 14.71 16.27
CA GLN A 65 -16.66 14.88 14.89
C GLN A 65 -16.58 16.35 14.42
N ALA A 66 -16.87 17.31 15.30
CA ALA A 66 -16.83 18.73 14.97
C ALA A 66 -15.40 19.23 14.69
N GLU A 67 -14.42 18.78 15.48
CA GLU A 67 -13.01 19.11 15.29
C GLU A 67 -12.45 18.48 14.02
N ALA A 68 -12.77 17.20 13.77
CA ALA A 68 -12.40 16.53 12.54
C ALA A 68 -12.97 17.24 11.30
N LEU A 69 -14.24 17.65 11.36
CA LEU A 69 -14.87 18.41 10.28
C LEU A 69 -14.20 19.79 10.08
N ALA A 70 -13.85 20.49 11.16
CA ALA A 70 -13.15 21.77 11.08
C ALA A 70 -11.79 21.62 10.40
N LYS A 71 -11.03 20.56 10.71
CA LYS A 71 -9.76 20.24 10.04
C LYS A 71 -9.94 19.96 8.55
N VAL A 72 -10.98 19.22 8.16
CA VAL A 72 -11.30 18.97 6.74
C VAL A 72 -11.69 20.27 6.03
N GLN A 73 -12.44 21.16 6.69
CA GLN A 73 -12.77 22.48 6.14
C GLN A 73 -11.53 23.35 5.97
N GLU A 74 -10.58 23.29 6.90
CA GLU A 74 -9.29 23.97 6.78
C GLU A 74 -8.49 23.45 5.57
N LEU A 75 -8.42 22.14 5.36
CA LEU A 75 -7.75 21.56 4.18
C LEU A 75 -8.37 22.07 2.88
N ARG A 76 -9.70 22.15 2.83
CA ARG A 76 -10.43 22.68 1.68
C ARG A 76 -10.16 24.17 1.47
N ALA A 77 -10.12 24.96 2.53
CA ALA A 77 -9.88 26.41 2.46
C ALA A 77 -8.46 26.76 2.00
N ASN A 78 -7.49 25.85 2.20
CA ASN A 78 -6.10 26.02 1.78
C ASN A 78 -5.77 25.27 0.47
N ASP A 79 -6.78 24.80 -0.28
CA ASP A 79 -6.62 24.05 -1.53
C ASP A 79 -5.60 22.91 -1.44
N PHE A 80 -5.65 22.15 -0.33
CA PHE A 80 -4.74 21.00 -0.12
C PHE A 80 -4.78 20.00 -1.29
N ILE A 81 -5.96 19.82 -1.90
CA ILE A 81 -6.13 19.06 -3.13
C ILE A 81 -6.42 20.06 -4.25
N ASN A 82 -5.39 20.41 -5.01
CA ASN A 82 -5.50 21.24 -6.20
C ASN A 82 -5.52 20.38 -7.48
N GLN A 83 -6.38 20.73 -8.43
CA GLN A 83 -6.51 20.04 -9.72
C GLN A 83 -5.27 20.15 -10.61
N THR A 84 -4.39 21.13 -10.38
CA THR A 84 -3.18 21.28 -11.19
C THR A 84 -2.10 20.27 -10.82
N ASP A 85 -1.86 20.10 -9.53
CA ASP A 85 -0.66 19.42 -9.01
C ASP A 85 -0.96 18.03 -8.41
N ALA A 86 -2.17 17.82 -7.89
CA ALA A 86 -2.52 16.53 -7.29
C ALA A 86 -2.62 15.46 -8.38
N ARG A 87 -1.82 14.39 -8.25
CA ARG A 87 -1.88 13.21 -9.14
C ARG A 87 -2.54 12.02 -8.49
N ILE A 88 -2.46 11.93 -7.17
CA ILE A 88 -3.06 10.88 -6.38
C ILE A 88 -3.41 11.45 -5.01
N VAL A 89 -4.60 11.12 -4.52
CA VAL A 89 -5.03 11.36 -3.15
C VAL A 89 -5.36 10.00 -2.55
N ILE A 90 -4.79 9.71 -1.39
CA ILE A 90 -5.02 8.45 -0.69
C ILE A 90 -5.66 8.75 0.65
N THR A 91 -6.78 8.11 0.92
CA THR A 91 -7.45 8.17 2.22
C THR A 91 -7.36 6.81 2.87
N GLU A 92 -6.76 6.75 4.05
CA GLU A 92 -6.54 5.52 4.81
C GLU A 92 -7.21 5.62 6.17
N PHE A 93 -7.98 4.60 6.53
CA PHE A 93 -8.53 4.49 7.87
C PHE A 93 -8.72 3.02 8.26
N PHE A 94 -8.82 2.79 9.56
CA PHE A 94 -9.04 1.48 10.14
C PHE A 94 -10.36 1.45 10.88
N THR A 95 -11.05 0.32 10.83
CA THR A 95 -12.20 0.04 11.69
C THR A 95 -11.96 -1.26 12.44
N TYR A 96 -12.51 -1.36 13.66
CA TYR A 96 -12.47 -2.56 14.45
C TYR A 96 -13.89 -3.06 14.70
N SER A 97 -14.13 -4.35 14.43
CA SER A 97 -15.38 -5.03 14.76
C SER A 97 -15.16 -5.94 15.97
N PRO A 98 -15.69 -5.59 17.17
CA PRO A 98 -15.51 -6.41 18.37
C PRO A 98 -16.23 -7.75 18.28
N THR A 99 -17.33 -7.83 17.53
CA THR A 99 -18.10 -9.08 17.35
C THR A 99 -17.32 -10.14 16.57
N LEU A 100 -16.50 -9.71 15.61
CA LEU A 100 -15.70 -10.60 14.76
C LEU A 100 -14.23 -10.69 15.20
N ASP A 101 -13.84 -9.88 16.19
CA ASP A 101 -12.46 -9.60 16.58
C ASP A 101 -11.56 -9.37 15.35
N LEU A 102 -11.95 -8.39 14.54
CA LEU A 102 -11.36 -8.19 13.21
C LEU A 102 -11.11 -6.71 12.96
N TYR A 103 -9.87 -6.39 12.57
CA TYR A 103 -9.53 -5.07 12.05
C TYR A 103 -9.72 -5.06 10.54
N THR A 104 -10.26 -3.97 10.03
CA THR A 104 -10.42 -3.76 8.59
C THR A 104 -9.72 -2.46 8.21
N SER A 105 -8.72 -2.56 7.35
CA SER A 105 -8.07 -1.42 6.71
C SER A 105 -8.82 -1.06 5.44
N TYR A 106 -9.19 0.22 5.32
CA TYR A 106 -9.74 0.81 4.11
C TYR A 106 -8.69 1.75 3.52
N LYS A 107 -8.42 1.59 2.24
CA LYS A 107 -7.53 2.45 1.47
C LYS A 107 -8.26 2.87 0.20
N LEU A 108 -8.62 4.15 0.11
CA LEU A 108 -9.25 4.75 -1.05
C LEU A 108 -8.20 5.50 -1.84
N PHE A 109 -8.12 5.24 -3.14
CA PHE A 109 -7.24 5.94 -4.06
C PHE A 109 -8.10 6.78 -4.99
N THR A 110 -7.77 8.05 -5.13
CA THR A 110 -8.38 8.98 -6.08
C THR A 110 -7.25 9.52 -6.96
N GLU A 111 -7.12 8.97 -8.16
CA GLU A 111 -6.04 9.26 -9.10
C GLU A 111 -6.53 10.23 -10.19
N MET A 112 -5.73 11.23 -10.52
CA MET A 112 -6.01 12.15 -11.62
C MET A 112 -5.25 11.69 -12.86
N SER A 113 -5.98 11.40 -13.94
CA SER A 113 -5.37 11.03 -15.23
C SER A 113 -4.75 12.25 -15.90
N ASP A 114 -3.88 12.01 -16.88
CA ASP A 114 -3.23 13.07 -17.67
C ASP A 114 -4.25 13.97 -18.42
N GLY A 115 -5.45 13.45 -18.68
CA GLY A 115 -6.58 14.21 -19.26
C GLY A 115 -7.44 14.95 -18.24
N GLY A 116 -7.06 14.95 -16.96
CA GLY A 116 -7.76 15.62 -15.86
C GLY A 116 -9.00 14.90 -15.36
N THR A 117 -9.23 13.64 -15.75
CA THR A 117 -10.33 12.82 -15.23
C THR A 117 -9.90 12.12 -13.95
N TRP A 118 -10.78 12.12 -12.95
CA TRP A 118 -10.55 11.41 -11.69
C TRP A 118 -10.99 9.94 -11.80
N VAL A 119 -10.12 9.03 -11.35
CA VAL A 119 -10.32 7.59 -11.31
C VAL A 119 -10.22 7.15 -9.85
N ASN A 120 -11.27 6.50 -9.35
CA ASN A 120 -11.34 6.05 -7.96
C ASN A 120 -11.12 4.54 -7.87
N ASP A 121 -10.22 4.10 -6.99
CA ASP A 121 -10.03 2.71 -6.56
C ASP A 121 -10.30 2.61 -5.06
N PHE A 122 -10.73 1.45 -4.59
CA PHE A 122 -10.80 1.19 -3.16
C PHE A 122 -10.31 -0.23 -2.85
N ARG A 123 -9.51 -0.35 -1.80
CA ARG A 123 -8.97 -1.62 -1.33
C ARG A 123 -9.33 -1.81 0.13
N VAL A 124 -9.92 -2.96 0.41
CA VAL A 124 -10.33 -3.35 1.76
C VAL A 124 -9.52 -4.58 2.13
N ARG A 125 -8.84 -4.53 3.27
CA ARG A 125 -8.12 -5.68 3.82
C ARG A 125 -8.53 -5.88 5.26
N ALA A 126 -9.19 -7.01 5.51
CA ALA A 126 -9.42 -7.49 6.86
C ALA A 126 -8.17 -8.24 7.35
N PHE A 127 -7.80 -8.02 8.60
CA PHE A 127 -6.73 -8.74 9.28
C PHE A 127 -7.06 -8.89 10.76
N LYS A 128 -6.61 -9.99 11.36
CA LYS A 128 -6.70 -10.19 12.80
C LYS A 128 -5.39 -9.73 13.44
N VAL A 129 -5.50 -8.96 14.52
CA VAL A 129 -4.36 -8.62 15.36
C VAL A 129 -4.15 -9.79 16.33
N TRP A 130 -2.91 -10.12 16.61
CA TRP A 130 -2.60 -11.19 17.56
C TRP A 130 -3.06 -10.78 18.97
N THR A 131 -3.91 -11.61 19.57
CA THR A 131 -4.41 -11.47 20.94
C THR A 131 -4.12 -12.75 21.73
N PRO A 132 -4.07 -12.69 23.07
CA PRO A 132 -3.87 -13.88 23.91
C PRO A 132 -4.88 -15.00 23.65
N ASP A 133 -6.10 -14.66 23.19
CA ASP A 133 -7.15 -15.63 22.86
C ASP A 133 -6.78 -16.53 21.66
N LEU A 134 -5.85 -16.09 20.80
CA LEU A 134 -5.37 -16.84 19.63
C LEU A 134 -4.15 -17.73 19.94
N ILE A 135 -3.80 -17.95 21.21
CA ILE A 135 -2.61 -18.73 21.59
C ILE A 135 -2.67 -20.18 21.09
N MET A 136 -3.82 -20.83 21.20
CA MET A 136 -3.99 -22.23 20.76
C MET A 136 -3.86 -22.35 19.24
N GLN A 137 -4.41 -21.38 18.50
CA GLN A 137 -4.24 -21.31 17.05
C GLN A 137 -2.76 -21.10 16.68
N THR A 138 -2.05 -20.23 17.41
CA THR A 138 -0.61 -19.99 17.19
C THR A 138 0.22 -21.26 17.40
N ILE A 139 -0.09 -22.05 18.45
CA ILE A 139 0.59 -23.33 18.72
C ILE A 139 0.33 -24.32 17.57
N TYR A 140 -0.93 -24.43 17.12
CA TYR A 140 -1.30 -25.28 16.00
C TYR A 140 -0.58 -24.88 14.71
N ASP A 141 -0.59 -23.58 14.37
CA ASP A 141 0.11 -23.04 13.19
C ASP A 141 1.62 -23.31 13.27
N GLY A 142 2.22 -23.25 14.46
CA GLY A 142 3.61 -23.62 14.70
C GLY A 142 3.91 -25.10 14.44
N VAL A 143 3.07 -26.01 14.96
CA VAL A 143 3.21 -27.46 14.70
C VAL A 143 3.01 -27.76 13.21
N PHE A 144 2.04 -27.12 12.57
CA PHE A 144 1.78 -27.26 11.15
C PHE A 144 2.95 -26.76 10.29
N LEU A 145 3.54 -25.62 10.64
CA LEU A 145 4.74 -25.10 9.98
C LEU A 145 5.93 -26.05 10.11
N LEU A 146 6.16 -26.62 11.30
CA LEU A 146 7.22 -27.62 11.51
C LEU A 146 7.01 -28.87 10.64
N TRP A 147 5.76 -29.30 10.48
CA TRP A 147 5.41 -30.42 9.62
C TRP A 147 5.70 -30.11 8.14
N ILE A 148 5.34 -28.91 7.65
CA ILE A 148 5.70 -28.46 6.29
C ILE A 148 7.22 -28.44 6.11
N LEU A 149 7.95 -27.86 7.07
CA LEU A 149 9.41 -27.79 7.02
C LEU A 149 10.05 -29.18 6.97
N TYR A 150 9.51 -30.15 7.70
CA TYR A 150 9.94 -31.55 7.63
C TYR A 150 9.80 -32.13 6.22
N TYR A 151 8.66 -31.92 5.55
CA TYR A 151 8.48 -32.39 4.16
C TYR A 151 9.36 -31.65 3.16
N CYS A 152 9.50 -30.33 3.28
CA CYS A 152 10.42 -29.55 2.46
C CYS A 152 11.86 -30.05 2.63
N PHE A 153 12.30 -30.32 3.86
CA PHE A 153 13.63 -30.86 4.14
C PHE A 153 13.81 -32.26 3.53
N ARG A 154 12.82 -33.13 3.70
CA ARG A 154 12.86 -34.48 3.13
C ARG A 154 12.90 -34.46 1.59
N LEU A 155 12.13 -33.59 0.96
CA LEU A 155 12.06 -33.45 -0.49
C LEU A 155 13.34 -32.85 -1.06
N LEU A 156 13.84 -31.76 -0.46
CA LEU A 156 14.98 -30.99 -0.98
C LEU A 156 16.34 -31.61 -0.64
N PHE A 157 16.47 -32.31 0.49
CA PHE A 157 17.76 -32.82 0.95
C PHE A 157 17.80 -34.35 1.00
N TYR A 158 16.81 -35.00 1.61
CA TYR A 158 16.89 -36.44 1.87
C TYR A 158 16.73 -37.30 0.60
N GLU A 159 15.72 -37.02 -0.22
CA GLU A 159 15.46 -37.75 -1.47
C GLU A 159 16.60 -37.63 -2.50
N PRO A 160 17.12 -36.43 -2.84
CA PRO A 160 18.22 -36.32 -3.78
C PRO A 160 19.49 -36.95 -3.23
N TYR A 161 19.79 -36.77 -1.94
CA TYR A 161 20.96 -37.41 -1.30
C TYR A 161 20.89 -38.95 -1.39
N ARG A 162 19.73 -39.54 -1.05
CA ARG A 162 19.50 -40.99 -1.15
C ARG A 162 19.60 -41.50 -2.59
N LYS A 163 19.08 -40.75 -3.56
CA LYS A 163 19.11 -41.13 -4.98
C LYS A 163 20.53 -41.08 -5.57
N ILE A 164 21.34 -40.08 -5.19
CA ILE A 164 22.75 -39.99 -5.55
C ILE A 164 23.52 -41.22 -5.02
N GLN A 165 23.25 -41.64 -3.79
CA GLN A 165 23.91 -42.83 -3.21
C GLN A 165 23.48 -44.15 -3.85
N THR A 166 22.25 -44.26 -4.37
CA THR A 166 21.69 -45.55 -4.82
C THR A 166 21.72 -45.78 -6.32
N LYS A 167 21.72 -44.75 -7.17
CA LYS A 167 21.54 -44.91 -8.63
C LYS A 167 22.66 -44.38 -9.52
N GLY A 168 23.69 -43.75 -8.96
CA GLY A 168 24.76 -43.13 -9.76
C GLY A 168 24.28 -41.93 -10.57
N CYS A 169 25.20 -41.05 -10.97
CA CYS A 169 24.93 -39.69 -11.52
C CYS A 169 24.15 -39.59 -12.85
N GLY A 170 23.61 -40.68 -13.42
CA GLY A 170 23.27 -40.73 -14.84
C GLY A 170 21.92 -40.19 -15.29
N LEU A 171 20.91 -39.98 -14.43
CA LEU A 171 19.52 -39.88 -14.94
C LEU A 171 18.55 -38.99 -14.12
N HIS A 172 19.01 -37.86 -13.59
CA HIS A 172 18.22 -37.08 -12.61
C HIS A 172 17.49 -35.82 -13.11
N LEU A 173 17.68 -35.36 -14.34
CA LEU A 173 17.06 -34.10 -14.81
C LEU A 173 15.65 -34.25 -15.41
N ILE A 174 15.16 -35.47 -15.67
CA ILE A 174 13.92 -35.66 -16.47
C ILE A 174 12.67 -35.91 -15.61
N SER A 175 12.77 -36.28 -14.32
CA SER A 175 11.57 -36.61 -13.51
C SER A 175 10.97 -35.47 -12.68
N PHE A 176 11.40 -34.22 -12.85
CA PHE A 176 10.89 -33.09 -12.05
C PHE A 176 9.42 -32.73 -12.40
N TRP A 177 8.85 -33.33 -13.44
CA TRP A 177 7.53 -33.02 -14.01
C TRP A 177 6.31 -33.71 -13.37
N TRP A 178 6.48 -34.51 -12.30
CA TRP A 178 5.35 -35.27 -11.70
C TRP A 178 4.93 -34.79 -10.29
N ILE A 179 5.34 -33.59 -9.84
CA ILE A 179 5.02 -33.05 -8.50
C ILE A 179 4.20 -31.74 -8.57
N LEU A 180 3.68 -31.39 -9.74
CA LEU A 180 2.64 -30.36 -9.92
C LEU A 180 1.36 -31.03 -10.41
#